data_AF-A0A1A8LJP3-F1
#
_entry.id   AF-A0A1A8LJP3-F1
#
_cell.length_a   1.000
_cell.length_b   1.000
_cell.length_c   1.000
_cell.angle_alpha   90.00
_cell.angle_beta   90.00
_cell.angle_gamma   90.00
#
_symmetry.space_group_name_H-M   'P 1'
#
loop_
_entity.id
_entity.type
_entity.pdbx_description
1 polymer ?
#
loop_
_entity_poly.entity_id
_entity_poly.type
_entity_poly.pdbx_seq_one_letter_code
_entity_poly.pdbx_strand_id
1 'polypeptide(L)'
;MAAWDLSVTVEDLGPDAPPVTISVASDLHVGGVIVKLVEKTQIKRDWSDHALWWDQKKMWLLRTAWTLEKYGIHADARLIFMPQHRPLKLDLPNGKTVRLRACFSDPVFQTVMGICRQLNIRHPEELSLLRPVEEKKKKKDKDLTEEIYDLTEVPLSSVSRPCLYNGMPAHFAESEKTEAVYKMLSITQTPPAPEVITKQYRPASVVDKAHINGRWLDSSRCLMQQNIQENDRLWLRFKYYTFYEIDPKYDVVRLTQLYEQARWAILLEDIDCTEEEMMLFGALQYHISKVSQSEPQTLSTNTAMDDLESALLSLEVKMEGESSSATELLETMTAPELNDYLKIFRPKRLTLKGYKQYWFKFQDTSIAYFKSKEESIGEPIQQINLKGCEVAPDVNVAAQKFLIRLLIPAPEGMNEVFLRCENERQYAQWMAGCRLASKGKSLADSSFQSEIQSIRSFLAMQRINSGSSSNAASSDESINTHSLVSPRYHKKYKTKQVFGHKNKLVRWF
;
A
#
# COMPACT_ATOMS: atom_id res chain seq x y z
N MET A 1 5.02 -28.80 -47.31
CA MET A 1 6.32 -28.20 -46.94
C MET A 1 7.18 -29.28 -46.30
N ALA A 2 8.50 -29.22 -46.48
CA ALA A 2 9.42 -30.20 -45.88
C ALA A 2 9.43 -30.01 -44.35
N ALA A 3 9.29 -31.11 -43.61
CA ALA A 3 9.50 -31.11 -42.17
C ALA A 3 11.00 -31.04 -41.88
N TRP A 4 11.37 -30.33 -40.83
CA TRP A 4 12.74 -30.19 -40.36
C TRP A 4 12.77 -30.27 -38.83
N ASP A 5 13.95 -30.54 -38.30
CA ASP A 5 14.14 -30.79 -36.88
C ASP A 5 14.54 -29.50 -36.16
N LEU A 6 13.71 -29.08 -35.21
CA LEU A 6 13.94 -27.93 -34.34
C LEU A 6 14.48 -28.42 -32.99
N SER A 7 15.61 -27.86 -32.58
CA SER A 7 16.24 -28.17 -31.29
C SER A 7 15.82 -27.15 -30.23
N VAL A 8 15.25 -27.62 -29.12
CA VAL A 8 14.79 -26.79 -28.01
C VAL A 8 15.39 -27.29 -26.70
N THR A 9 16.13 -26.44 -25.99
CA THR A 9 16.61 -26.73 -24.64
C THR A 9 15.48 -26.47 -23.65
N VAL A 10 15.12 -27.45 -22.82
CA VAL A 10 14.10 -27.29 -21.76
C VAL A 10 14.82 -27.12 -20.44
N GLU A 11 14.75 -25.93 -19.84
CA GLU A 11 15.50 -25.62 -18.62
C GLU A 11 15.10 -26.51 -17.44
N ASP A 12 13.82 -26.86 -17.34
CA ASP A 12 13.27 -27.72 -16.27
C ASP A 12 13.82 -29.15 -16.27
N LEU A 13 14.44 -29.61 -17.37
CA LEU A 13 15.10 -30.92 -17.41
C LEU A 13 16.47 -30.89 -16.71
N GLY A 14 16.95 -29.71 -16.34
CA GLY A 14 18.25 -29.49 -15.70
C GLY A 14 19.33 -29.05 -16.70
N PRO A 15 20.45 -28.50 -16.18
CA PRO A 15 21.50 -27.90 -17.00
C PRO A 15 22.26 -28.89 -17.90
N ASP A 16 22.29 -30.18 -17.51
CA ASP A 16 22.99 -31.24 -18.24
C ASP A 16 22.09 -32.00 -19.24
N ALA A 17 20.82 -31.64 -19.34
CA ALA A 17 19.88 -32.33 -20.21
C ALA A 17 20.13 -31.98 -21.69
N PRO A 18 20.16 -32.97 -22.60
CA PRO A 18 20.33 -32.70 -24.01
C PRO A 18 19.09 -31.97 -24.57
N PRO A 19 19.25 -31.10 -25.59
CA PRO A 19 18.13 -30.44 -26.25
C PRO A 19 17.11 -31.43 -26.82
N VAL A 20 15.83 -31.14 -26.63
CA VAL A 20 14.74 -31.91 -27.20
C VAL A 20 14.57 -31.51 -28.65
N THR A 21 14.71 -32.47 -29.55
CA THR A 21 14.54 -32.24 -30.98
C THR A 21 13.11 -32.58 -31.40
N ILE A 22 12.39 -31.68 -32.08
CA ILE A 22 11.02 -31.91 -32.55
C ILE A 22 10.91 -31.66 -34.05
N SER A 23 10.20 -32.53 -34.76
CA SER A 23 9.94 -32.37 -36.19
C SER A 23 8.78 -31.40 -36.42
N VAL A 24 9.08 -30.30 -37.10
CA VAL A 24 8.18 -29.16 -37.32
C VAL A 24 8.14 -28.79 -38.81
N ALA A 25 7.05 -28.13 -39.21
CA ALA A 25 6.92 -27.47 -40.50
C ALA A 25 6.94 -25.95 -40.30
N SER A 26 7.34 -25.19 -41.32
CA SER A 26 7.52 -23.73 -41.21
C SER A 26 6.23 -22.96 -40.91
N ASP A 27 5.07 -23.51 -41.31
CA ASP A 27 3.74 -22.99 -41.03
C ASP A 27 3.19 -23.34 -39.63
N LEU A 28 3.91 -24.17 -38.87
CA LEU A 28 3.54 -24.48 -37.50
C LEU A 28 3.62 -23.20 -36.63
N HIS A 29 2.58 -22.97 -35.84
CA HIS A 29 2.53 -21.85 -34.92
C HIS A 29 3.30 -22.16 -33.62
N VAL A 30 3.80 -21.12 -32.95
CA VAL A 30 4.58 -21.24 -31.71
C VAL A 30 3.84 -22.03 -30.63
N GLY A 31 2.52 -21.85 -30.49
CA GLY A 31 1.71 -22.65 -29.56
C GLY A 31 1.76 -24.15 -29.85
N GLY A 32 1.73 -24.55 -31.12
CA GLY A 32 1.82 -25.95 -31.54
C GLY A 32 3.21 -26.54 -31.31
N VAL A 33 4.26 -25.71 -31.40
CA VAL A 33 5.63 -26.09 -31.01
C VAL A 33 5.67 -26.41 -29.51
N ILE A 34 5.08 -25.55 -28.67
CA ILE A 34 5.02 -25.77 -27.21
C ILE A 34 4.24 -27.06 -26.87
N VAL A 35 3.09 -27.29 -27.51
CA VAL A 35 2.30 -28.53 -27.30
C VAL A 35 3.12 -29.77 -27.64
N LYS A 36 3.74 -29.81 -28.83
CA LYS A 36 4.61 -30.93 -29.23
C LYS A 36 5.79 -31.13 -28.28
N LEU A 37 6.37 -30.04 -27.77
CA LEU A 37 7.47 -30.09 -26.82
C LEU A 37 7.02 -30.71 -25.50
N VAL A 38 5.90 -30.24 -24.93
CA VAL A 38 5.34 -30.77 -23.69
C VAL A 38 4.96 -32.25 -23.83
N GLU A 39 4.30 -32.64 -24.93
CA GLU A 39 3.98 -34.04 -25.24
C GLU A 39 5.24 -34.90 -25.31
N LYS A 40 6.34 -34.39 -25.89
CA LYS A 40 7.60 -35.14 -25.99
C LYS A 40 8.33 -35.26 -24.66
N THR A 41 8.21 -34.28 -23.77
CA THR A 41 8.84 -34.34 -22.44
C THR A 41 8.14 -35.32 -21.48
N GLN A 42 6.85 -35.64 -21.70
CA GLN A 42 6.06 -36.55 -20.85
C GLN A 42 6.00 -36.15 -19.35
N ILE A 43 6.30 -34.88 -19.02
CA ILE A 43 6.24 -34.37 -17.65
C ILE A 43 4.86 -33.74 -17.40
N LYS A 44 4.13 -34.30 -16.42
CA LYS A 44 2.88 -33.72 -15.93
C LYS A 44 3.19 -32.61 -14.93
N ARG A 45 3.14 -31.35 -15.38
CA ARG A 45 3.22 -30.16 -14.54
C ARG A 45 2.46 -29.00 -15.16
N ASP A 46 2.37 -27.91 -14.41
CA ASP A 46 1.92 -26.64 -14.96
C ASP A 46 3.03 -26.01 -15.83
N TRP A 47 2.67 -25.68 -17.06
CA TRP A 47 3.52 -25.03 -18.07
C TRP A 47 3.00 -23.63 -18.43
N SER A 48 2.01 -23.11 -17.69
CA SER A 48 1.33 -21.84 -17.97
C SER A 48 2.27 -20.63 -17.97
N ASP A 49 3.34 -20.68 -17.17
CA ASP A 49 4.33 -19.62 -17.07
C ASP A 49 5.49 -19.77 -18.06
N HIS A 50 5.55 -20.85 -18.84
CA HIS A 50 6.68 -21.13 -19.72
C HIS A 50 6.49 -20.50 -21.10
N ALA A 51 7.60 -19.99 -21.65
CA ALA A 51 7.66 -19.48 -22.99
C ALA A 51 8.98 -19.84 -23.67
N LEU A 52 9.04 -19.62 -24.99
CA LEU A 52 10.26 -19.83 -25.77
C LEU A 52 11.09 -18.54 -25.83
N TRP A 53 12.34 -18.63 -25.41
CA TRP A 53 13.37 -17.63 -25.60
C TRP A 53 14.26 -17.99 -26.79
N TRP A 54 14.47 -17.04 -27.69
CA TRP A 54 15.39 -17.17 -28.80
C TRP A 54 16.69 -16.43 -28.49
N ASP A 55 17.74 -17.20 -28.16
CA ASP A 55 18.99 -16.62 -27.66
C ASP A 55 19.76 -15.83 -28.72
N GLN A 56 19.81 -16.30 -29.97
CA GLN A 56 20.56 -15.60 -31.03
C GLN A 56 19.98 -14.22 -31.35
N LYS A 57 18.65 -14.06 -31.29
CA LYS A 57 17.98 -12.77 -31.54
C LYS A 57 17.62 -12.01 -30.26
N LYS A 58 17.95 -12.56 -29.09
CA LYS A 58 17.61 -12.01 -27.77
C LYS A 58 16.14 -11.58 -27.68
N MET A 59 15.23 -12.49 -27.98
CA MET A 59 13.79 -12.18 -27.95
C MET A 59 12.92 -13.34 -27.47
N TRP A 60 11.82 -13.00 -26.82
CA TRP A 60 10.78 -13.96 -26.43
C TRP A 60 9.77 -14.17 -27.56
N LEU A 61 9.33 -15.41 -27.72
CA LEU A 61 8.30 -15.81 -28.68
C LEU A 61 6.93 -15.89 -27.99
N LEU A 62 6.39 -14.75 -27.57
CA LEU A 62 5.15 -14.69 -26.77
C LEU A 62 3.87 -14.83 -27.60
N ARG A 63 3.92 -14.51 -28.90
CA ARG A 63 2.73 -14.62 -29.77
C ARG A 63 2.56 -16.06 -30.26
N THR A 64 1.81 -16.85 -29.50
CA THR A 64 1.57 -18.28 -29.76
C THR A 64 0.90 -18.57 -31.10
N ALA A 65 0.11 -17.63 -31.63
CA ALA A 65 -0.57 -17.76 -32.92
C ALA A 65 0.32 -17.48 -34.15
N TRP A 66 1.54 -16.96 -33.96
CA TRP A 66 2.43 -16.67 -35.08
C TRP A 66 3.18 -17.92 -35.52
N THR A 67 3.37 -18.07 -36.84
CA THR A 67 4.11 -19.19 -37.44
C THR A 67 5.61 -19.04 -37.24
N LEU A 68 6.34 -20.16 -37.27
CA LEU A 68 7.80 -20.17 -37.25
C LEU A 68 8.38 -19.36 -38.41
N GLU A 69 7.79 -19.48 -39.60
CA GLU A 69 8.13 -18.69 -40.79
C GLU A 69 8.00 -17.18 -40.54
N LYS A 70 6.94 -16.74 -39.87
CA LYS A 70 6.72 -15.32 -39.56
C LYS A 70 7.78 -14.73 -38.64
N TYR A 71 8.31 -15.53 -37.71
CA TYR A 71 9.46 -15.14 -36.89
C TYR A 71 10.81 -15.31 -37.64
N GLY A 72 10.81 -16.01 -38.78
CA GLY A 72 12.02 -16.40 -39.51
C GLY A 72 12.85 -17.43 -38.76
N ILE A 73 12.20 -18.35 -38.05
CA ILE A 73 12.86 -19.44 -37.31
C ILE A 73 13.13 -20.60 -38.27
N HIS A 74 14.38 -21.06 -38.28
CA HIS A 74 14.86 -22.17 -39.09
C HIS A 74 15.56 -23.23 -38.21
N ALA A 75 16.09 -24.29 -38.81
CA ALA A 75 16.67 -25.45 -38.11
C ALA A 75 17.89 -25.13 -37.21
N ASP A 76 18.55 -24.01 -37.45
CA ASP A 76 19.71 -23.53 -36.68
C ASP A 76 19.33 -22.67 -35.46
N ALA A 77 18.05 -22.36 -35.28
CA ALA A 77 17.58 -21.59 -34.14
C ALA A 77 17.78 -22.35 -32.82
N ARG A 78 18.37 -21.66 -31.83
CA ARG A 78 18.59 -22.16 -30.48
C ARG A 78 17.52 -21.56 -29.59
N LEU A 79 16.47 -22.34 -29.37
CA LEU A 79 15.37 -21.95 -28.52
C LEU A 79 15.54 -22.58 -27.14
N ILE A 80 15.19 -21.81 -26.12
CA ILE A 80 15.18 -22.24 -24.73
C ILE A 80 13.74 -22.15 -24.24
N PHE A 81 13.18 -23.26 -23.80
CA PHE A 81 11.85 -23.30 -23.19
C PHE A 81 12.00 -23.23 -21.67
N MET A 82 11.45 -22.16 -21.10
CA MET A 82 11.81 -21.75 -19.74
C MET A 82 10.70 -20.87 -19.11
N PRO A 83 10.58 -20.83 -17.78
CA PRO A 83 9.61 -19.97 -17.10
C PRO A 83 9.91 -18.49 -17.32
N GLN A 84 8.85 -17.69 -17.48
CA GLN A 84 8.92 -16.25 -17.66
C GLN A 84 9.13 -15.53 -16.32
N HIS A 85 8.53 -16.02 -15.23
CA HIS A 85 8.72 -15.46 -13.90
C HIS A 85 9.86 -16.16 -13.18
N ARG A 86 10.84 -15.38 -12.75
CA ARG A 86 12.05 -15.88 -12.09
C ARG A 86 12.36 -15.12 -10.82
N PRO A 87 13.00 -15.77 -9.83
CA PRO A 87 13.44 -15.07 -8.64
C PRO A 87 14.52 -14.03 -8.98
N LEU A 88 14.33 -12.84 -8.44
CA LEU A 88 15.22 -11.69 -8.56
C LEU A 88 15.49 -11.12 -7.16
N LYS A 89 16.73 -10.72 -6.88
CA LYS A 89 17.09 -10.05 -5.62
C LYS A 89 17.07 -8.54 -5.84
N LEU A 90 16.24 -7.85 -5.08
CA LEU A 90 16.08 -6.41 -5.13
C LEU A 90 16.61 -5.79 -3.84
N ASP A 91 17.63 -4.94 -3.96
CA ASP A 91 18.03 -4.08 -2.84
C ASP A 91 17.16 -2.83 -2.86
N LEU A 92 16.41 -2.65 -1.78
CA LEU A 92 15.48 -1.55 -1.60
C LEU A 92 16.19 -0.28 -1.14
N PRO A 93 15.53 0.89 -1.25
CA PRO A 93 16.08 2.13 -0.75
C PRO A 93 16.42 2.13 0.74
N ASN A 94 15.71 1.35 1.56
CA ASN A 94 16.00 1.20 2.99
C ASN A 94 17.25 0.36 3.31
N GLY A 95 17.96 -0.17 2.30
CA GLY A 95 19.19 -0.96 2.46
C GLY A 95 18.96 -2.43 2.76
N LYS A 96 17.71 -2.92 2.75
CA LYS A 96 17.38 -4.35 2.87
C LYS A 96 17.22 -5.00 1.50
N THR A 97 17.44 -6.30 1.43
CA THR A 97 17.30 -7.09 0.19
C THR A 97 16.05 -7.96 0.27
N VAL A 98 15.21 -7.89 -0.77
CA VAL A 98 14.04 -8.75 -0.94
C VAL A 98 14.27 -9.66 -2.14
N ARG A 99 13.93 -10.95 -2.02
CA ARG A 99 13.88 -11.90 -3.12
C ARG A 99 12.42 -12.09 -3.53
N LEU A 100 12.09 -11.81 -4.79
CA LEU A 100 10.72 -11.95 -5.30
C LEU A 100 10.70 -12.52 -6.71
N ARG A 101 9.53 -12.98 -7.19
CA ARG A 101 9.37 -13.39 -8.59
C ARG A 101 9.03 -12.20 -9.47
N ALA A 102 9.88 -11.94 -10.46
CA ALA A 102 9.70 -10.89 -11.45
C ALA A 102 9.57 -11.49 -12.87
N CYS A 103 8.85 -10.81 -13.75
CA CYS A 103 8.69 -11.21 -15.15
C CYS A 103 9.93 -10.82 -15.98
N PHE A 104 10.58 -11.79 -16.61
CA PHE A 104 11.77 -11.60 -17.45
C PHE A 104 11.43 -11.47 -18.95
N SER A 105 10.16 -11.68 -19.33
CA SER A 105 9.68 -11.54 -20.70
C SER A 105 9.10 -10.16 -21.01
N ASP A 106 8.47 -9.52 -20.03
CA ASP A 106 7.93 -8.17 -20.15
C ASP A 106 9.02 -7.10 -20.21
N PRO A 107 8.75 -5.93 -20.85
CA PRO A 107 9.60 -4.76 -20.73
C PRO A 107 9.79 -4.36 -19.27
N VAL A 108 10.99 -3.88 -18.91
CA VAL A 108 11.35 -3.52 -17.53
C VAL A 108 10.34 -2.58 -16.89
N PHE A 109 9.70 -1.66 -17.63
CA PHE A 109 8.62 -0.82 -17.10
C PHE A 109 7.47 -1.64 -16.52
N GLN A 110 6.97 -2.63 -17.27
CA GLN A 110 5.88 -3.51 -16.82
C GLN A 110 6.34 -4.44 -15.70
N THR A 111 7.59 -4.93 -15.77
CA THR A 111 8.19 -5.69 -14.67
C THR A 111 8.24 -4.87 -13.37
N VAL A 112 8.62 -3.59 -13.44
CA VAL A 112 8.61 -2.67 -12.29
C VAL A 112 7.19 -2.45 -11.77
N MET A 113 6.19 -2.31 -12.64
CA MET A 113 4.78 -2.24 -12.21
C MET A 113 4.36 -3.49 -11.42
N GLY A 114 4.77 -4.69 -11.86
CA GLY A 114 4.53 -5.94 -11.13
C GLY A 114 5.24 -5.98 -9.77
N ILE A 115 6.51 -5.57 -9.72
CA ILE A 115 7.31 -5.48 -8.49
C ILE A 115 6.68 -4.49 -7.49
N CYS A 116 6.38 -3.27 -7.93
CA CYS A 116 5.77 -2.24 -7.09
C CYS A 116 4.39 -2.67 -6.59
N ARG A 117 3.60 -3.39 -7.38
CA ARG A 117 2.33 -3.98 -6.94
C ARG A 117 2.54 -4.98 -5.80
N GLN A 118 3.51 -5.89 -5.92
CA GLN A 118 3.85 -6.84 -4.85
C GLN A 118 4.32 -6.13 -3.57
N LEU A 119 5.11 -5.07 -3.71
CA LEU A 119 5.66 -4.30 -2.59
C LEU A 119 4.69 -3.24 -2.03
N ASN A 120 3.48 -3.11 -2.57
CA ASN A 120 2.51 -2.08 -2.21
C ASN A 120 3.02 -0.64 -2.38
N ILE A 121 3.67 -0.37 -3.52
CA ILE A 121 4.13 0.95 -3.92
C ILE A 121 3.23 1.44 -5.07
N ARG A 122 2.45 2.51 -4.85
CA ARG A 122 1.69 3.17 -5.92
C ARG A 122 2.63 4.01 -6.80
N HIS A 123 2.13 4.44 -7.96
CA HIS A 123 2.88 5.24 -8.93
C HIS A 123 4.23 4.62 -9.36
N PRO A 124 4.21 3.36 -9.87
CA PRO A 124 5.43 2.67 -10.29
C PRO A 124 6.23 3.40 -11.37
N GLU A 125 5.61 4.32 -12.11
CA GLU A 125 6.25 5.17 -13.11
C GLU A 125 7.38 6.05 -12.57
N GLU A 126 7.42 6.28 -11.26
CA GLU A 126 8.47 7.06 -10.59
C GLU A 126 9.72 6.23 -10.30
N LEU A 127 9.61 4.90 -10.33
CA LEU A 127 10.66 3.95 -9.96
C LEU A 127 11.24 3.25 -11.18
N SER A 128 12.45 2.74 -11.03
CA SER A 128 13.04 1.84 -12.02
C SER A 128 14.10 0.94 -11.39
N LEU A 129 14.67 0.06 -12.23
CA LEU A 129 15.73 -0.86 -11.84
C LEU A 129 17.10 -0.34 -12.25
N LEU A 130 18.05 -0.40 -11.33
CA LEU A 130 19.41 0.10 -11.46
C LEU A 130 20.39 -1.04 -11.18
N ARG A 131 21.46 -1.17 -11.98
CA ARG A 131 22.51 -2.16 -11.67
C ARG A 131 23.36 -1.71 -10.47
N PRO A 132 23.63 -2.60 -9.50
CA PRO A 132 24.52 -2.29 -8.39
C PRO A 132 25.95 -2.01 -8.88
N VAL A 133 26.72 -1.29 -8.07
CA VAL A 133 28.15 -1.13 -8.30
C VAL A 133 28.86 -2.44 -7.95
N GLU A 134 29.70 -2.95 -8.85
CA GLU A 134 30.53 -4.13 -8.54
C GLU A 134 31.58 -3.77 -7.48
N GLU A 135 31.31 -4.10 -6.22
CA GLU A 135 32.30 -4.02 -5.15
C GLU A 135 33.12 -5.32 -5.11
N LYS A 136 34.45 -5.20 -5.22
CA LYS A 136 35.37 -6.33 -4.96
C LYS A 136 35.31 -6.68 -3.48
N LYS A 137 34.40 -7.57 -3.08
CA LYS A 137 34.26 -8.04 -1.69
C LYS A 137 35.60 -8.57 -1.17
N LYS A 138 36.12 -7.96 -0.10
CA LYS A 138 37.31 -8.46 0.61
C LYS A 138 36.94 -9.77 1.33
N LYS A 139 37.91 -10.69 1.44
CA LYS A 139 37.75 -12.05 2.00
C LYS A 139 37.08 -12.12 3.39
N LYS A 140 37.04 -11.00 4.14
CA LYS A 140 36.52 -10.88 5.51
C LYS A 140 35.01 -10.54 5.59
N ASP A 141 34.39 -10.06 4.51
CA ASP A 141 32.94 -9.75 4.46
C ASP A 141 32.06 -10.95 4.03
N LYS A 142 32.66 -12.12 3.79
CA LYS A 142 31.91 -13.33 3.38
C LYS A 142 31.10 -13.99 4.52
N ASP A 143 31.36 -13.63 5.77
CA ASP A 143 30.72 -14.21 6.97
C ASP A 143 29.53 -13.41 7.51
N LEU A 144 29.18 -12.27 6.89
CA LEU A 144 27.95 -11.56 7.24
C LEU A 144 26.77 -12.25 6.55
N THR A 145 25.94 -12.94 7.32
CA THR A 145 24.62 -13.42 6.88
C THR A 145 23.76 -12.22 6.50
N GLU A 146 23.75 -11.88 5.22
CA GLU A 146 22.85 -10.86 4.68
C GLU A 146 21.40 -11.35 4.85
N GLU A 147 20.61 -10.59 5.61
CA GLU A 147 19.19 -10.88 5.85
C GLU A 147 18.41 -10.65 4.54
N ILE A 148 17.94 -11.73 3.92
CA ILE A 148 17.16 -11.70 2.68
C ILE A 148 15.71 -12.08 3.02
N TYR A 149 14.79 -11.17 2.71
CA TYR A 149 13.36 -11.40 2.87
C TYR A 149 12.81 -12.08 1.62
N ASP A 150 12.24 -13.27 1.74
CA ASP A 150 11.73 -14.04 0.61
C ASP A 150 10.22 -13.83 0.41
N LEU A 151 9.86 -13.31 -0.75
CA LEU A 151 8.49 -13.10 -1.25
C LEU A 151 8.22 -13.95 -2.51
N THR A 152 9.07 -14.92 -2.84
CA THR A 152 8.88 -15.75 -4.04
C THR A 152 7.63 -16.61 -3.96
N GLU A 153 7.18 -16.98 -2.77
CA GLU A 153 5.96 -17.78 -2.54
C GLU A 153 4.66 -16.96 -2.69
N VAL A 154 4.74 -15.62 -2.63
CA VAL A 154 3.56 -14.75 -2.75
C VAL A 154 2.97 -14.84 -4.16
N PRO A 155 1.67 -15.14 -4.31
CA PRO A 155 1.02 -15.18 -5.62
C PRO A 155 1.15 -13.84 -6.34
N LEU A 156 1.44 -13.89 -7.64
CA LEU A 156 1.38 -12.72 -8.52
C LEU A 156 -0.09 -12.31 -8.68
N SER A 157 -0.61 -11.48 -7.77
CA SER A 157 -2.00 -11.04 -7.84
C SER A 157 -2.22 -10.17 -9.08
N SER A 158 -3.27 -10.48 -9.84
CA SER A 158 -3.71 -9.74 -11.02
C SER A 158 -4.58 -8.52 -10.69
N VAL A 159 -4.86 -8.28 -9.40
CA VAL A 159 -5.77 -7.22 -8.96
C VAL A 159 -5.04 -5.88 -8.99
N SER A 160 -5.62 -4.92 -9.71
CA SER A 160 -5.03 -3.61 -9.98
C SER A 160 -4.96 -2.67 -8.77
N ARG A 161 -5.69 -2.97 -7.69
CA ARG A 161 -5.70 -2.21 -6.44
C ARG A 161 -5.46 -3.15 -5.25
N PRO A 162 -4.51 -2.82 -4.35
CA PRO A 162 -4.38 -3.54 -3.09
C PRO A 162 -5.62 -3.28 -2.24
N CYS A 163 -6.40 -4.33 -1.95
CA CYS A 163 -7.37 -4.29 -0.87
C CYS A 163 -6.60 -4.28 0.46
N LEU A 164 -6.81 -3.24 1.25
CA LEU A 164 -6.23 -3.14 2.58
C LEU A 164 -7.12 -3.90 3.56
N TYR A 165 -6.49 -4.62 4.47
CA TYR A 165 -7.06 -5.26 5.64
C TYR A 165 -6.31 -4.73 6.86
N ASN A 166 -6.97 -3.93 7.70
CA ASN A 166 -6.35 -3.23 8.83
C ASN A 166 -5.16 -2.33 8.40
N GLY A 167 -5.24 -1.69 7.23
CA GLY A 167 -4.16 -0.84 6.71
C GLY A 167 -2.93 -1.61 6.17
N MET A 168 -3.06 -2.91 5.96
CA MET A 168 -2.05 -3.79 5.33
C MET A 168 -2.65 -4.48 4.11
N PRO A 169 -1.95 -4.62 2.98
CA PRO A 169 -2.46 -5.39 1.84
C PRO A 169 -2.76 -6.84 2.20
N ALA A 170 -3.87 -7.39 1.69
CA ALA A 170 -4.35 -8.73 2.03
C ALA A 170 -3.27 -9.82 1.90
N HIS A 171 -2.45 -9.80 0.84
CA HIS A 171 -1.39 -10.80 0.62
C HIS A 171 -0.24 -10.72 1.62
N PHE A 172 -0.09 -9.60 2.34
CA PHE A 172 0.87 -9.51 3.45
C PHE A 172 0.32 -10.06 4.76
N ALA A 173 -1.01 -10.11 4.92
CA ALA A 173 -1.68 -10.63 6.11
C ALA A 173 -1.85 -12.16 6.11
N GLU A 174 -1.48 -12.84 5.02
CA GLU A 174 -1.64 -14.31 4.88
C GLU A 174 -0.65 -15.12 5.73
N SER A 175 0.54 -14.57 6.01
CA SER A 175 1.61 -15.26 6.76
C SER A 175 2.39 -14.31 7.66
N GLU A 176 2.87 -14.81 8.81
CA GLU A 176 3.78 -14.06 9.69
C GLU A 176 5.04 -13.58 8.96
N LYS A 177 5.53 -14.38 8.00
CA LYS A 177 6.71 -14.02 7.19
C LYS A 177 6.42 -12.80 6.32
N THR A 178 5.28 -12.78 5.62
CA THR A 178 4.88 -11.67 4.75
C THR A 178 4.53 -10.43 5.56
N GLU A 179 3.92 -10.60 6.74
CA GLU A 179 3.67 -9.50 7.67
C GLU A 179 4.98 -8.86 8.15
N ALA A 180 6.00 -9.66 8.47
CA ALA A 180 7.33 -9.18 8.82
C ALA A 180 7.98 -8.39 7.67
N VAL A 181 7.82 -8.84 6.41
CA VAL A 181 8.27 -8.07 5.25
C VAL A 181 7.53 -6.73 5.16
N TYR A 182 6.21 -6.71 5.33
CA TYR A 182 5.46 -5.46 5.29
C TYR A 182 5.90 -4.49 6.39
N LYS A 183 6.12 -4.95 7.62
CA LYS A 183 6.68 -4.13 8.71
C LYS A 183 8.06 -3.57 8.34
N MET A 184 8.93 -4.38 7.74
CA MET A 184 10.24 -3.93 7.25
C MET A 184 10.13 -2.87 6.14
N LEU A 185 9.13 -2.99 5.27
CA LEU A 185 8.88 -2.06 4.17
C LEU A 185 8.25 -0.73 4.62
N SER A 186 7.37 -0.78 5.62
CA SER A 186 6.54 0.34 6.09
C SER A 186 7.14 1.13 7.24
N ILE A 187 8.06 0.54 8.01
CA ILE A 187 8.70 1.16 9.17
C ILE A 187 10.15 1.55 8.83
N THR A 188 10.52 2.76 9.24
CA THR A 188 11.89 3.27 9.04
C THR A 188 12.91 2.43 9.79
N GLN A 189 14.07 2.21 9.18
CA GLN A 189 15.10 1.33 9.73
C GLN A 189 15.94 2.08 10.77
N THR A 190 16.43 1.36 11.77
CA THR A 190 17.33 1.96 12.75
C THR A 190 18.61 2.43 12.06
N PRO A 191 19.07 3.67 12.33
CA PRO A 191 20.28 4.19 11.72
C PRO A 191 21.48 3.30 12.08
N PRO A 192 22.26 2.79 11.11
CA PRO A 192 23.39 1.94 11.41
C PRO A 192 24.48 2.72 12.12
N ALA A 193 25.38 2.00 12.80
CA ALA A 193 26.49 2.62 13.51
C ALA A 193 27.32 3.52 12.57
N PRO A 194 27.83 4.68 13.03
CA PRO A 194 28.58 5.62 12.20
C PRO A 194 29.75 4.97 11.45
N GLU A 195 30.40 3.97 12.05
CA GLU A 195 31.47 3.20 11.44
C GLU A 195 31.06 2.48 10.16
N VAL A 196 29.82 1.97 10.11
CA VAL A 196 29.26 1.30 8.93
C VAL A 196 29.02 2.32 7.83
N ILE A 197 28.41 3.47 8.17
CA ILE A 197 28.15 4.57 7.22
C ILE A 197 29.48 5.06 6.61
N THR A 198 30.54 5.16 7.41
CA THR A 198 31.83 5.63 6.88
C THR A 198 32.49 4.68 5.88
N LYS A 199 32.20 3.37 5.95
CA LYS A 199 32.74 2.33 5.07
C LYS A 199 31.95 2.17 3.78
N GLN A 200 30.72 2.67 3.72
CA GLN A 200 29.91 2.61 2.50
C GLN A 200 30.53 3.48 1.39
N TYR A 201 30.31 3.05 0.15
CA TYR A 201 30.71 3.80 -1.03
C TYR A 201 30.12 5.21 -0.98
N ARG A 202 30.98 6.20 -1.21
CA ARG A 202 30.59 7.61 -1.34
C ARG A 202 31.22 8.17 -2.61
N PRO A 203 30.43 8.76 -3.53
CA PRO A 203 30.97 9.35 -4.73
C PRO A 203 31.84 10.56 -4.38
N ALA A 204 33.10 10.53 -4.80
CA ALA A 204 34.08 11.58 -4.46
C ALA A 204 33.96 12.80 -5.38
N SER A 205 33.37 12.64 -6.56
CA SER A 205 33.23 13.68 -7.58
C SER A 205 31.88 13.66 -8.28
N VAL A 206 31.52 14.77 -8.93
CA VAL A 206 30.32 14.86 -9.79
C VAL A 206 30.38 13.83 -10.92
N VAL A 207 31.58 13.49 -11.41
CA VAL A 207 31.78 12.46 -12.42
C VAL A 207 31.40 11.09 -11.87
N ASP A 208 31.80 10.76 -10.64
CA ASP A 208 31.42 9.50 -10.00
C ASP A 208 29.91 9.41 -9.77
N LYS A 209 29.28 10.53 -9.39
CA LYS A 209 27.80 10.63 -9.28
C LYS A 209 27.14 10.36 -10.64
N ALA A 210 27.66 10.93 -11.72
CA ALA A 210 27.12 10.73 -13.06
C ALA A 210 27.25 9.28 -13.57
N HIS A 211 28.31 8.56 -13.21
CA HIS A 211 28.51 7.16 -13.60
C HIS A 211 27.42 6.22 -13.05
N ILE A 212 26.83 6.55 -11.89
CA ILE A 212 25.70 5.78 -11.34
C ILE A 212 24.50 5.83 -12.29
N ASN A 213 24.23 6.98 -12.91
CA ASN A 213 23.10 7.14 -13.85
C ASN A 213 23.29 6.36 -15.15
N GLY A 214 24.52 5.96 -15.51
CA GLY A 214 24.78 5.09 -16.65
C GLY A 214 24.34 3.63 -16.45
N ARG A 215 23.90 3.26 -15.24
CA ARG A 215 23.57 1.88 -14.86
C ARG A 215 22.07 1.57 -14.86
N TRP A 216 21.21 2.54 -15.14
CA TRP A 216 19.77 2.33 -15.23
C TRP A 216 19.43 1.33 -16.32
N LEU A 217 18.52 0.41 -16.05
CA LEU A 217 18.01 -0.48 -17.09
C LEU A 217 17.12 0.29 -18.08
N ASP A 218 17.16 -0.13 -19.34
CA ASP A 218 16.28 0.35 -20.39
C ASP A 218 14.87 -0.19 -20.11
N SER A 219 13.93 0.72 -19.80
CA SER A 219 12.56 0.39 -19.43
C SER A 219 11.73 -0.22 -20.58
N SER A 220 12.20 -0.06 -21.83
CA SER A 220 11.52 -0.55 -23.03
C SER A 220 11.89 -1.98 -23.42
N ARG A 221 12.97 -2.53 -22.84
CA ARG A 221 13.48 -3.88 -23.09
C ARG A 221 13.22 -4.79 -21.90
N CYS A 222 13.17 -6.09 -22.12
CA CYS A 222 13.01 -7.04 -21.01
C CYS A 222 14.31 -7.25 -20.24
N LEU A 223 14.22 -7.87 -19.07
CA LEU A 223 15.40 -8.19 -18.22
C LEU A 223 16.41 -9.08 -18.94
N MET A 224 15.92 -10.12 -19.64
CA MET A 224 16.76 -11.09 -20.34
C MET A 224 17.55 -10.46 -21.50
N GLN A 225 16.95 -9.50 -22.21
CA GLN A 225 17.61 -8.72 -23.27
C GLN A 225 18.78 -7.87 -22.76
N GLN A 226 18.78 -7.58 -21.47
CA GLN A 226 19.80 -6.79 -20.81
C GLN A 226 20.79 -7.67 -20.04
N ASN A 227 20.82 -8.99 -20.29
CA ASN A 227 21.72 -9.93 -19.59
C ASN A 227 21.51 -9.97 -18.07
N ILE A 228 20.28 -9.80 -17.60
CA ILE A 228 19.92 -10.11 -16.21
C ILE A 228 19.55 -11.58 -16.15
N GLN A 229 20.19 -12.30 -15.23
CA GLN A 229 19.99 -13.73 -14.98
C GLN A 229 19.14 -13.96 -13.73
N GLU A 230 18.75 -15.21 -13.53
CA GLU A 230 18.04 -15.62 -12.32
C GLU A 230 18.88 -15.37 -11.06
N ASN A 231 18.24 -14.87 -10.00
CA ASN A 231 18.84 -14.53 -8.71
C ASN A 231 19.90 -13.41 -8.75
N ASP A 232 20.02 -12.70 -9.88
CA ASP A 232 20.83 -11.48 -9.97
C ASP A 232 20.34 -10.40 -9.00
N ARG A 233 21.26 -9.49 -8.67
CA ARG A 233 20.99 -8.34 -7.79
C ARG A 233 20.75 -7.08 -8.59
N LEU A 234 19.62 -6.43 -8.32
CA LEU A 234 19.28 -5.11 -8.86
C LEU A 234 18.84 -4.18 -7.74
N TRP A 235 18.99 -2.89 -7.96
CA TRP A 235 18.51 -1.85 -7.06
C TRP A 235 17.17 -1.33 -7.54
N LEU A 236 16.17 -1.33 -6.66
CA LEU A 236 14.93 -0.59 -6.89
C LEU A 236 15.10 0.83 -6.34
N ARG A 237 14.98 1.85 -7.18
CA ARG A 237 15.17 3.25 -6.78
C ARG A 237 14.14 4.14 -7.46
N PHE A 238 13.76 5.23 -6.77
CA PHE A 238 13.03 6.33 -7.39
C PHE A 238 13.95 7.01 -8.40
N LYS A 239 13.55 6.97 -9.67
CA LYS A 239 14.31 7.47 -10.83
C LYS A 239 13.91 8.90 -11.18
N TYR A 240 12.62 9.22 -11.07
CA TYR A 240 12.10 10.54 -11.42
C TYR A 240 11.67 11.28 -10.15
N TYR A 241 12.23 12.47 -9.93
CA TYR A 241 11.98 13.29 -8.75
C TYR A 241 10.74 14.18 -8.92
N THR A 242 9.66 13.60 -9.44
CA THR A 242 8.37 14.26 -9.63
C THR A 242 7.30 13.33 -9.07
N PHE A 243 6.99 13.51 -7.80
CA PHE A 243 6.13 12.62 -7.06
C PHE A 243 4.67 13.08 -7.16
N TYR A 244 3.82 12.25 -7.75
CA TYR A 244 2.39 12.54 -7.90
C TYR A 244 1.62 12.12 -6.64
N GLU A 245 0.79 13.02 -6.12
CA GLU A 245 -0.17 12.81 -5.02
C GLU A 245 0.27 11.78 -3.95
N ILE A 246 1.18 12.18 -3.06
CA ILE A 246 1.56 11.36 -1.91
C ILE A 246 0.43 11.39 -0.88
N ASP A 247 -0.22 10.23 -0.66
CA ASP A 247 -1.28 10.08 0.35
C ASP A 247 -0.77 9.19 1.49
N PRO A 248 -0.50 9.74 2.70
CA PRO A 248 -0.01 8.96 3.84
C PRO A 248 -0.89 7.77 4.24
N LYS A 249 -2.18 7.75 3.86
CA LYS A 249 -3.09 6.64 4.15
C LYS A 249 -2.81 5.41 3.29
N TYR A 250 -2.50 5.61 2.01
CA TYR A 250 -2.33 4.52 1.03
C TYR A 250 -0.87 4.28 0.65
N ASP A 251 0.00 5.28 0.83
CA ASP A 251 1.40 5.27 0.40
C ASP A 251 2.38 4.99 1.54
N VAL A 252 1.98 4.27 2.59
CA VAL A 252 2.87 4.02 3.75
C VAL A 252 4.23 3.44 3.29
N VAL A 253 4.23 2.41 2.45
CA VAL A 253 5.47 1.81 1.93
C VAL A 253 6.20 2.77 0.97
N ARG A 254 5.48 3.39 0.02
CA ARG A 254 6.07 4.34 -0.94
C ARG A 254 6.75 5.51 -0.23
N LEU A 255 6.09 6.10 0.77
CA LEU A 255 6.57 7.22 1.56
C LEU A 255 7.79 6.82 2.40
N THR A 256 7.74 5.67 3.07
CA THR A 256 8.88 5.16 3.85
C THR A 256 10.10 4.89 2.97
N GLN A 257 9.92 4.23 1.82
CA GLN A 257 11.04 3.97 0.91
C GLN A 257 11.59 5.26 0.27
N LEU A 258 10.73 6.24 -0.03
CA LEU A 258 11.16 7.54 -0.53
C LEU A 258 11.98 8.31 0.51
N TYR A 259 11.51 8.35 1.76
CA TYR A 259 12.23 8.93 2.88
C TYR A 259 13.58 8.25 3.08
N GLU A 260 13.64 6.92 3.07
CA GLU A 260 14.89 6.17 3.22
C GLU A 260 15.87 6.48 2.06
N GLN A 261 15.39 6.56 0.81
CA GLN A 261 16.24 6.96 -0.32
C GLN A 261 16.86 8.34 -0.11
N ALA A 262 16.05 9.31 0.31
CA ALA A 262 16.51 10.67 0.58
C ALA A 262 17.47 10.73 1.76
N ARG A 263 17.16 10.01 2.84
CA ARG A 263 18.00 9.90 4.03
C ARG A 263 19.39 9.38 3.67
N TRP A 264 19.47 8.28 2.93
CA TRP A 264 20.74 7.71 2.49
C TRP A 264 21.52 8.65 1.56
N ALA A 265 20.83 9.32 0.63
CA ALA A 265 21.48 10.28 -0.27
C ALA A 265 22.11 11.46 0.49
N ILE A 266 21.46 11.94 1.55
CA ILE A 266 21.97 13.02 2.42
C ILE A 266 23.13 12.52 3.29
N LEU A 267 22.98 11.35 3.92
CA LEU A 267 24.01 10.78 4.81
C LEU A 267 25.29 10.38 4.07
N LEU A 268 25.16 9.90 2.83
CA LEU A 268 26.27 9.50 1.97
C LEU A 268 26.84 10.66 1.15
N GLU A 269 26.28 11.87 1.29
CA GLU A 269 26.74 13.07 0.58
C GLU A 269 26.57 12.95 -0.96
N ASP A 270 25.62 12.11 -1.40
CA ASP A 270 25.17 12.07 -2.80
C ASP A 270 24.46 13.38 -3.16
N ILE A 271 23.68 13.90 -2.21
CA ILE A 271 23.06 15.23 -2.27
C ILE A 271 23.68 16.10 -1.18
N ASP A 272 24.24 17.23 -1.61
CA ASP A 272 24.79 18.23 -0.70
C ASP A 272 23.67 19.07 -0.08
N CYS A 273 23.80 19.38 1.20
CA CYS A 273 22.93 20.33 1.89
C CYS A 273 23.74 21.28 2.76
N THR A 274 23.12 22.41 3.12
CA THR A 274 23.69 23.36 4.06
C THR A 274 23.77 22.77 5.46
N GLU A 275 24.51 23.47 6.32
CA GLU A 275 24.68 23.05 7.70
C GLU A 275 23.38 23.13 8.50
N GLU A 276 22.59 24.19 8.31
CA GLU A 276 21.30 24.37 8.97
C GLU A 276 20.31 23.28 8.55
N GLU A 277 20.25 22.97 7.26
CA GLU A 277 19.43 21.88 6.73
C GLU A 277 19.86 20.52 7.29
N MET A 278 21.16 20.23 7.38
CA MET A 278 21.64 18.98 7.98
C MET A 278 21.20 18.82 9.44
N MET A 279 21.23 19.90 10.23
CA MET A 279 20.75 19.86 11.61
C MET A 279 19.24 19.60 11.67
N LEU A 280 18.47 20.22 10.77
CA LEU A 280 17.03 19.96 10.64
C LEU A 280 16.75 18.51 10.22
N PHE A 281 17.47 17.97 9.23
CA PHE A 281 17.34 16.57 8.81
C PHE A 281 17.69 15.60 9.92
N GLY A 282 18.73 15.90 10.72
CA GLY A 282 19.07 15.09 11.90
C GLY A 282 17.97 15.11 12.96
N ALA A 283 17.34 16.27 13.19
CA ALA A 283 16.21 16.42 14.11
C ALA A 283 14.98 15.61 13.66
N LEU A 284 14.64 15.70 12.36
CA LEU A 284 13.53 14.95 11.77
C LEU A 284 13.77 13.44 11.86
N GLN A 285 14.99 12.98 11.52
CA GLN A 285 15.35 11.57 11.64
C GLN A 285 15.21 11.06 13.09
N TYR A 286 15.65 11.85 14.08
CA TYR A 286 15.48 11.50 15.51
C TYR A 286 13.99 11.38 15.88
N HIS A 287 13.17 12.35 15.47
CA HIS A 287 11.73 12.33 15.77
C HIS A 287 11.05 11.10 15.14
N ILE A 288 11.31 10.84 13.85
CA ILE A 288 10.76 9.70 13.12
C ILE A 288 11.20 8.38 13.78
N SER A 289 12.47 8.24 14.14
CA SER A 289 12.98 7.05 14.84
C SER A 289 12.33 6.86 16.21
N LYS A 290 12.12 7.95 16.97
CA LYS A 290 11.48 7.89 18.29
C LYS A 290 10.02 7.43 18.19
N VAL A 291 9.26 8.01 17.24
CA VAL A 291 7.87 7.64 16.99
C VAL A 291 7.75 6.20 16.47
N SER A 292 8.72 5.76 15.65
CA SER A 292 8.76 4.37 15.15
C SER A 292 9.08 3.33 16.23
N GLN A 293 9.73 3.72 17.33
CA GLN A 293 10.06 2.84 18.46
C GLN A 293 8.96 2.79 19.54
N SER A 294 8.17 3.85 19.70
CA SER A 294 6.96 3.80 20.50
C SER A 294 5.92 2.93 19.80
N GLU A 295 5.29 1.99 20.51
CA GLU A 295 4.19 1.18 19.96
C GLU A 295 3.20 2.06 19.20
N PRO A 296 2.73 1.65 18.02
CA PRO A 296 1.83 2.46 17.22
C PRO A 296 0.58 2.73 18.05
N GLN A 297 0.34 3.99 18.40
CA GLN A 297 -0.95 4.43 18.87
C GLN A 297 -1.95 4.14 17.75
N THR A 298 -2.61 2.99 17.90
CA THR A 298 -3.80 2.51 17.23
C THR A 298 -4.45 3.54 16.29
N LEU A 299 -4.18 3.41 14.98
CA LEU A 299 -5.13 3.76 13.90
C LEU A 299 -6.35 2.81 13.88
N SER A 300 -6.67 2.17 15.00
CA SER A 300 -7.78 1.24 15.18
C SER A 300 -9.06 2.04 15.35
N THR A 301 -9.88 2.11 14.30
CA THR A 301 -11.36 1.99 14.33
C THR A 301 -12.00 2.49 13.03
N ASN A 302 -11.34 3.38 12.27
CA ASN A 302 -11.90 3.89 11.00
C ASN A 302 -11.48 3.06 9.77
N THR A 303 -10.34 2.38 9.81
CA THR A 303 -9.82 1.58 8.68
C THR A 303 -10.68 0.34 8.39
N ALA A 304 -11.18 -0.36 9.41
CA ALA A 304 -12.00 -1.57 9.21
C ALA A 304 -13.33 -1.31 8.48
N MET A 305 -13.87 -0.08 8.53
CA MET A 305 -15.09 0.30 7.81
C MET A 305 -14.80 0.68 6.35
N ASP A 306 -13.72 1.42 6.09
CA ASP A 306 -13.27 1.77 4.73
C ASP A 306 -12.78 0.53 3.95
N ASP A 307 -12.20 -0.44 4.65
CA ASP A 307 -11.74 -1.73 4.12
C ASP A 307 -12.93 -2.59 3.66
N LEU A 308 -14.09 -2.49 4.32
CA LEU A 308 -15.32 -3.19 3.94
C LEU A 308 -15.92 -2.62 2.64
N GLU A 309 -15.90 -1.30 2.48
CA GLU A 309 -16.43 -0.60 1.30
C GLU A 309 -15.55 -0.83 0.06
N SER A 310 -14.23 -0.88 0.25
CA SER A 310 -13.27 -1.26 -0.80
C SER A 310 -13.34 -2.75 -1.15
N ALA A 311 -13.55 -3.63 -0.17
CA ALA A 311 -13.76 -5.06 -0.40
C ALA A 311 -15.07 -5.32 -1.17
N LEU A 312 -16.14 -4.59 -0.87
CA LEU A 312 -17.41 -4.65 -1.58
C LEU A 312 -17.28 -4.20 -3.04
N LEU A 313 -16.54 -3.13 -3.32
CA LEU A 313 -16.23 -2.67 -4.69
C LEU A 313 -15.40 -3.68 -5.49
N SER A 314 -14.58 -4.50 -4.82
CA SER A 314 -13.80 -5.56 -5.48
C SER A 314 -14.56 -6.86 -5.73
N LEU A 315 -15.70 -7.05 -5.06
CA LEU A 315 -16.50 -8.29 -5.08
C LEU A 315 -17.78 -8.18 -5.91
N GLU A 316 -17.94 -7.18 -6.76
CA GLU A 316 -19.11 -7.04 -7.64
C GLU A 316 -19.03 -8.01 -8.84
N VAL A 317 -19.11 -9.31 -8.57
CA VAL A 317 -19.49 -10.36 -9.51
C VAL A 317 -20.95 -10.72 -9.22
N LYS A 318 -21.80 -10.41 -10.20
CA LYS A 318 -23.25 -10.62 -10.21
C LYS A 318 -23.59 -12.10 -9.98
N MET A 319 -24.29 -12.42 -8.89
CA MET A 319 -25.21 -13.57 -8.82
C MET A 319 -26.37 -13.29 -7.87
N GLU A 320 -27.58 -13.45 -8.39
CA GLU A 320 -28.87 -13.45 -7.69
C GLU A 320 -29.06 -14.74 -6.89
N GLY A 321 -29.81 -14.69 -5.78
CA GLY A 321 -30.25 -15.87 -5.04
C GLY A 321 -30.98 -15.54 -3.74
N GLU A 322 -32.26 -15.88 -3.68
CA GLU A 322 -33.29 -15.49 -2.71
C GLU A 322 -33.34 -16.31 -1.39
N SER A 323 -33.78 -15.63 -0.31
CA SER A 323 -34.74 -16.03 0.76
C SER A 323 -34.41 -17.24 1.69
N SER A 324 -34.94 -17.47 2.91
CA SER A 324 -36.06 -17.00 3.75
C SER A 324 -35.70 -17.30 5.24
N SER A 325 -35.91 -16.41 6.22
CA SER A 325 -37.08 -16.17 7.11
C SER A 325 -37.05 -16.84 8.51
N ALA A 326 -37.41 -16.01 9.50
CA ALA A 326 -38.10 -16.25 10.79
C ALA A 326 -37.71 -17.49 11.63
N THR A 327 -37.46 -17.38 12.93
CA THR A 327 -38.42 -16.95 13.95
C THR A 327 -37.69 -17.08 15.30
N GLU A 328 -37.65 -16.05 16.16
CA GLU A 328 -37.77 -16.23 17.62
C GLU A 328 -37.95 -14.87 18.33
N LEU A 329 -39.23 -14.60 18.62
CA LEU A 329 -39.74 -14.05 19.88
C LEU A 329 -39.51 -12.57 20.21
N LEU A 330 -40.45 -11.78 19.68
CA LEU A 330 -41.23 -10.76 20.40
C LEU A 330 -41.21 -10.90 21.94
N GLU A 331 -40.67 -9.90 22.63
CA GLU A 331 -41.37 -9.07 23.64
C GLU A 331 -40.36 -8.36 24.56
N THR A 332 -40.10 -7.07 24.32
CA THR A 332 -40.24 -6.06 25.38
C THR A 332 -40.64 -4.74 24.73
N MET A 333 -41.88 -4.36 25.01
CA MET A 333 -42.59 -3.26 24.37
C MET A 333 -42.20 -1.91 24.95
N THR A 334 -41.75 -1.01 24.06
CA THR A 334 -42.11 0.41 23.86
C THR A 334 -40.91 1.03 23.14
N ALA A 335 -41.04 1.33 21.85
CA ALA A 335 -39.94 1.90 21.08
C ALA A 335 -39.54 3.26 21.68
N PRO A 336 -38.25 3.54 21.94
CA PRO A 336 -37.83 4.85 22.43
C PRO A 336 -38.07 5.90 21.34
N GLU A 337 -38.90 6.90 21.63
CA GLU A 337 -39.11 8.02 20.71
C GLU A 337 -37.98 9.04 20.85
N LEU A 338 -37.24 9.25 19.76
CA LEU A 338 -36.13 10.21 19.70
C LEU A 338 -36.64 11.49 19.04
N ASN A 339 -36.91 12.51 19.86
CA ASN A 339 -37.46 13.79 19.39
C ASN A 339 -36.67 14.96 19.98
N ASP A 340 -36.07 15.80 19.13
CA ASP A 340 -35.19 16.89 19.55
C ASP A 340 -35.13 18.04 18.53
N TYR A 341 -34.68 19.21 18.99
CA TYR A 341 -34.25 20.27 18.08
C TYR A 341 -32.82 20.02 17.60
N LEU A 342 -32.64 19.90 16.28
CA LEU A 342 -31.33 19.77 15.63
C LEU A 342 -31.17 20.81 14.53
N LYS A 343 -29.92 21.10 14.16
CA LYS A 343 -29.64 21.97 13.01
C LYS A 343 -29.26 21.16 11.79
N ILE A 344 -29.93 21.37 10.67
CA ILE A 344 -29.66 20.68 9.40
C ILE A 344 -28.98 21.61 8.39
N PHE A 345 -28.06 21.06 7.62
CA PHE A 345 -27.43 21.71 6.48
C PHE A 345 -27.41 20.76 5.28
N ARG A 346 -27.69 21.32 4.09
CA ARG A 346 -27.64 20.59 2.82
C ARG A 346 -26.85 21.39 1.78
N PRO A 347 -25.75 20.85 1.25
CA PRO A 347 -25.00 21.51 0.18
C PRO A 347 -25.82 21.46 -1.13
N LYS A 348 -26.35 22.59 -1.58
CA LYS A 348 -26.93 22.73 -2.93
C LYS A 348 -25.98 23.56 -3.81
N ARG A 349 -25.73 23.08 -5.04
CA ARG A 349 -24.76 23.65 -6.00
C ARG A 349 -24.92 25.14 -6.34
N LEU A 350 -26.05 25.79 -6.01
CA LEU A 350 -26.35 27.16 -6.46
C LEU A 350 -26.84 28.15 -5.37
N THR A 351 -26.94 27.77 -4.08
CA THR A 351 -27.23 28.74 -3.01
C THR A 351 -26.61 28.33 -1.67
N LEU A 352 -25.79 29.19 -1.07
CA LEU A 352 -25.29 29.06 0.30
C LEU A 352 -26.41 29.40 1.30
N LYS A 353 -27.11 28.39 1.83
CA LYS A 353 -27.93 28.55 3.05
C LYS A 353 -27.28 27.78 4.19
N GLY A 354 -26.88 28.48 5.25
CA GLY A 354 -26.27 27.91 6.45
C GLY A 354 -27.23 27.02 7.26
N TYR A 355 -26.73 26.49 8.38
CA TYR A 355 -27.48 25.61 9.29
C TYR A 355 -28.80 26.23 9.76
N LYS A 356 -29.88 25.45 9.68
CA LYS A 356 -31.21 25.85 10.17
C LYS A 356 -31.72 24.87 11.21
N GLN A 357 -32.30 25.38 12.27
CA GLN A 357 -32.86 24.58 13.37
C GLN A 357 -34.29 24.14 13.05
N TYR A 358 -34.57 22.86 13.25
CA TYR A 358 -35.89 22.25 13.06
C TYR A 358 -36.16 21.24 14.18
N TRP A 359 -37.44 20.87 14.37
CA TRP A 359 -37.84 19.81 15.28
C TRP A 359 -37.79 18.46 14.56
N PHE A 360 -36.93 17.56 15.01
CA PHE A 360 -36.75 16.24 14.43
C PHE A 360 -37.50 15.18 15.25
N LYS A 361 -38.12 14.23 14.55
CA LYS A 361 -38.70 13.01 15.10
C LYS A 361 -38.08 11.81 14.41
N PHE A 362 -37.59 10.87 15.20
CA PHE A 362 -37.08 9.59 14.73
C PHE A 362 -38.16 8.53 14.90
N GLN A 363 -38.63 7.97 13.80
CA GLN A 363 -39.69 6.96 13.77
C GLN A 363 -39.23 5.76 12.96
N ASP A 364 -39.22 4.59 13.59
CA ASP A 364 -38.75 3.32 13.04
C ASP A 364 -37.32 3.39 12.47
N THR A 365 -37.20 3.61 11.17
CA THR A 365 -35.93 3.70 10.41
C THR A 365 -35.83 4.99 9.61
N SER A 366 -36.71 5.96 9.89
CA SER A 366 -36.81 7.23 9.18
C SER A 366 -36.71 8.42 10.12
N ILE A 367 -36.14 9.51 9.61
CA ILE A 367 -36.11 10.80 10.28
C ILE A 367 -37.06 11.76 9.58
N ALA A 368 -38.01 12.30 10.32
CA ALA A 368 -38.90 13.36 9.86
C ALA A 368 -38.57 14.66 10.61
N TYR A 369 -38.67 15.81 9.94
CA TYR A 369 -38.49 17.10 10.61
C TYR A 369 -39.55 18.15 10.25
N PHE A 370 -39.82 19.02 11.22
CA PHE A 370 -40.91 20.00 11.26
C PHE A 370 -40.38 21.39 11.64
N LYS A 371 -41.13 22.46 11.35
CA LYS A 371 -40.70 23.83 11.72
C LYS A 371 -40.64 24.02 13.23
N SER A 372 -41.62 23.47 13.95
CA SER A 372 -41.67 23.51 15.41
C SER A 372 -42.31 22.25 15.97
N LYS A 373 -42.26 22.08 17.30
CA LYS A 373 -42.83 20.93 17.99
C LYS A 373 -44.36 20.88 17.88
N GLU A 374 -45.03 22.02 17.80
CA GLU A 374 -46.49 22.16 17.73
C GLU A 374 -47.04 21.73 16.35
N GLU A 375 -46.26 21.94 15.28
CA GLU A 375 -46.59 21.49 13.92
C GLU A 375 -46.25 20.01 13.68
N SER A 376 -45.72 19.30 14.67
CA SER A 376 -45.26 17.90 14.54
C SER A 376 -46.38 16.85 14.47
N ILE A 377 -47.64 17.32 14.46
CA ILE A 377 -48.87 16.52 14.26
C ILE A 377 -49.31 16.58 12.78
N GLY A 378 -48.81 17.55 12.00
CA GLY A 378 -49.10 17.72 10.57
C GLY A 378 -48.12 16.99 9.64
N GLU A 379 -48.12 17.31 8.35
CA GLU A 379 -47.20 16.73 7.37
C GLU A 379 -45.74 17.18 7.60
N PRO A 380 -44.75 16.26 7.59
CA PRO A 380 -43.36 16.61 7.77
C PRO A 380 -42.83 17.43 6.58
N ILE A 381 -41.92 18.37 6.84
CA ILE A 381 -41.24 19.14 5.76
C ILE A 381 -40.53 18.18 4.83
N GLN A 382 -39.90 17.15 5.40
CA GLN A 382 -39.36 16.03 4.67
C GLN A 382 -39.21 14.84 5.60
N GLN A 383 -39.48 13.65 5.06
CA GLN A 383 -39.14 12.38 5.67
C GLN A 383 -37.96 11.77 4.93
N ILE A 384 -36.94 11.36 5.67
CA ILE A 384 -35.72 10.76 5.17
C ILE A 384 -35.69 9.31 5.63
N ASN A 385 -35.75 8.38 4.69
CA ASN A 385 -35.51 6.97 5.00
C ASN A 385 -34.00 6.74 5.11
N LEU A 386 -33.55 6.23 6.25
CA LEU A 386 -32.14 5.98 6.50
C LEU A 386 -31.71 4.57 6.13
N LYS A 387 -32.61 3.68 5.71
CA LYS A 387 -32.25 2.31 5.34
C LYS A 387 -31.26 2.32 4.17
N GLY A 388 -30.06 1.77 4.37
CA GLY A 388 -28.98 1.80 3.38
C GLY A 388 -28.26 3.15 3.24
N CYS A 389 -28.47 4.09 4.17
CA CYS A 389 -27.72 5.35 4.25
C CYS A 389 -26.34 5.12 4.88
N GLU A 390 -25.29 5.74 4.36
CA GLU A 390 -24.01 5.79 5.07
C GLU A 390 -24.06 6.90 6.14
N VAL A 391 -23.60 6.58 7.35
CA VAL A 391 -23.64 7.47 8.51
C VAL A 391 -22.22 7.67 9.04
N ALA A 392 -21.69 8.88 8.88
CA ALA A 392 -20.33 9.21 9.28
C ALA A 392 -20.29 10.27 10.41
N PRO A 393 -19.42 10.09 11.42
CA PRO A 393 -19.18 11.10 12.47
C PRO A 393 -18.29 12.25 11.97
N ASP A 394 -18.63 13.49 12.31
CA ASP A 394 -17.73 14.65 12.23
C ASP A 394 -17.77 15.39 13.58
N VAL A 395 -16.98 14.88 14.53
CA VAL A 395 -16.95 15.35 15.91
C VAL A 395 -15.61 15.96 16.27
N ASN A 396 -15.66 17.14 16.88
CA ASN A 396 -14.55 17.73 17.60
C ASN A 396 -15.04 18.12 19.00
N VAL A 397 -14.69 17.30 20.00
CA VAL A 397 -15.12 17.46 21.40
C VAL A 397 -14.57 18.76 22.01
N ALA A 398 -13.33 19.14 21.67
CA ALA A 398 -12.70 20.37 22.16
C ALA A 398 -13.38 21.63 21.61
N ALA A 399 -13.83 21.59 20.36
CA ALA A 399 -14.55 22.69 19.71
C ALA A 399 -16.08 22.64 19.89
N GLN A 400 -16.61 21.73 20.72
CA GLN A 400 -18.06 21.48 20.89
C GLN A 400 -18.81 21.33 19.54
N LYS A 401 -18.15 20.66 18.59
CA LYS A 401 -18.70 20.40 17.26
C LYS A 401 -19.16 18.95 17.20
N PHE A 402 -20.47 18.72 17.19
CA PHE A 402 -21.07 17.39 17.09
C PHE A 402 -21.91 17.27 15.81
N LEU A 403 -21.29 16.86 14.70
CA LEU A 403 -21.96 16.68 13.42
C LEU A 403 -22.11 15.21 13.03
N ILE A 404 -23.24 14.89 12.41
CA ILE A 404 -23.56 13.60 11.80
C ILE A 404 -23.75 13.86 10.31
N ARG A 405 -22.96 13.18 9.48
CA ARG A 405 -23.07 13.23 8.02
C ARG A 405 -23.85 12.01 7.53
N LEU A 406 -24.92 12.25 6.78
CA LEU A 406 -25.82 11.25 6.22
C LEU A 406 -25.74 11.30 4.70
N LEU A 407 -25.41 10.19 4.05
CA LEU A 407 -25.41 10.02 2.60
C LEU A 407 -26.58 9.08 2.23
N ILE A 408 -27.68 9.67 1.78
CA ILE A 408 -28.93 8.98 1.52
C ILE A 408 -29.02 8.63 0.03
N PRO A 409 -29.12 7.34 -0.35
CA PRO A 409 -29.31 6.95 -1.74
C PRO A 409 -30.63 7.50 -2.29
N ALA A 410 -30.59 8.23 -3.41
CA ALA A 410 -31.77 8.72 -4.12
C ALA A 410 -31.67 8.40 -5.63
N PRO A 411 -32.80 8.37 -6.37
CA PRO A 411 -32.82 8.03 -7.80
C PRO A 411 -31.94 8.94 -8.67
N GLU A 412 -31.65 10.16 -8.20
CA GLU A 412 -30.85 11.17 -8.90
C GLU A 412 -29.37 11.21 -8.43
N GLY A 413 -28.96 10.30 -7.55
CA GLY A 413 -27.63 10.23 -6.94
C GLY A 413 -27.65 10.22 -5.41
N MET A 414 -26.48 10.32 -4.76
CA MET A 414 -26.38 10.37 -3.30
C MET A 414 -26.75 11.77 -2.77
N ASN A 415 -27.72 11.84 -1.86
CA ASN A 415 -28.10 13.07 -1.18
C ASN A 415 -27.33 13.22 0.15
N GLU A 416 -26.47 14.24 0.24
CA GLU A 416 -25.70 14.53 1.45
C GLU A 416 -26.45 15.49 2.39
N VAL A 417 -26.55 15.11 3.66
CA VAL A 417 -27.22 15.88 4.72
C VAL A 417 -26.37 15.90 5.98
N PHE A 418 -26.21 17.08 6.57
CA PHE A 418 -25.48 17.25 7.84
C PHE A 418 -26.45 17.60 8.96
N LEU A 419 -26.46 16.81 10.02
CA LEU A 419 -27.18 17.09 11.27
C LEU A 419 -26.18 17.55 12.33
N ARG A 420 -26.49 18.66 13.01
CA ARG A 420 -25.71 19.18 14.14
C ARG A 420 -26.49 19.02 15.42
N CYS A 421 -25.89 18.31 16.36
CA CYS A 421 -26.36 18.17 17.73
C CYS A 421 -25.73 19.26 18.61
N GLU A 422 -26.40 19.58 19.72
CA GLU A 422 -25.94 20.60 20.67
C GLU A 422 -24.97 20.02 21.69
N ASN A 423 -25.25 18.82 22.19
CA ASN A 423 -24.55 18.22 23.31
C ASN A 423 -24.11 16.79 23.02
N GLU A 424 -23.08 16.34 23.72
CA GLU A 424 -22.51 14.98 23.62
C GLU A 424 -23.56 13.87 23.84
N ARG A 425 -24.47 14.08 24.80
CA ARG A 425 -25.54 13.12 25.11
C ARG A 425 -26.54 12.99 23.95
N GLN A 426 -26.92 14.13 23.37
CA GLN A 426 -27.83 14.19 22.23
C GLN A 426 -27.16 13.56 21.00
N TYR A 427 -25.90 13.92 20.73
CA TYR A 427 -25.12 13.33 19.65
C TYR A 427 -25.02 11.80 19.76
N ALA A 428 -24.72 11.27 20.94
CA ALA A 428 -24.62 9.82 21.13
C ALA A 428 -25.93 9.08 20.82
N GLN A 429 -27.07 9.65 21.20
CA GLN A 429 -28.40 9.06 20.93
C GLN A 429 -28.75 9.12 19.44
N TRP A 430 -28.56 10.28 18.81
CA TRP A 430 -28.88 10.48 17.40
C TRP A 430 -27.94 9.71 16.46
N MET A 431 -26.65 9.63 16.79
CA MET A 431 -25.66 8.84 16.04
C MET A 431 -25.96 7.34 16.13
N ALA A 432 -26.22 6.82 17.34
CA ALA A 432 -26.62 5.43 17.52
C ALA A 432 -27.90 5.11 16.72
N GLY A 433 -28.90 5.99 16.78
CA GLY A 433 -30.15 5.83 16.05
C GLY A 433 -29.96 5.79 14.53
N CYS A 434 -29.20 6.75 13.99
CA CYS A 434 -28.90 6.78 12.54
C CYS A 434 -28.12 5.54 12.10
N ARG A 435 -27.12 5.10 12.89
CA ARG A 435 -26.32 3.92 12.58
C ARG A 435 -27.14 2.63 12.63
N LEU A 436 -28.08 2.49 13.55
CA LEU A 436 -29.01 1.35 13.57
C LEU A 436 -29.99 1.39 12.39
N ALA A 437 -30.58 2.55 12.11
CA ALA A 437 -31.52 2.68 10.99
C ALA A 437 -30.85 2.45 9.63
N SER A 438 -29.56 2.78 9.47
CA SER A 438 -28.78 2.43 8.28
C SER A 438 -28.78 0.93 7.99
N LYS A 439 -28.72 0.12 9.05
CA LYS A 439 -28.74 -1.36 9.00
C LYS A 439 -30.16 -1.93 9.00
N GLY A 440 -31.19 -1.08 8.89
CA GLY A 440 -32.60 -1.48 8.90
C GLY A 440 -33.14 -1.87 10.27
N LYS A 441 -32.43 -1.55 11.36
CA LYS A 441 -32.84 -1.82 12.74
C LYS A 441 -33.50 -0.59 13.35
N SER A 442 -34.55 -0.79 14.14
CA SER A 442 -35.25 0.30 14.82
C SER A 442 -34.60 0.64 16.17
N LEU A 443 -35.02 1.75 16.77
CA LEU A 443 -34.60 2.16 18.11
C LEU A 443 -35.02 1.17 19.22
N ALA A 444 -35.91 0.23 18.92
CA ALA A 444 -36.34 -0.82 19.83
C ALA A 444 -35.39 -2.02 19.87
N ASP A 445 -34.36 -2.06 19.03
CA ASP A 445 -33.34 -3.11 19.05
C ASP A 445 -32.51 -3.03 20.35
N SER A 446 -32.26 -4.18 20.99
CA SER A 446 -31.52 -4.26 22.26
C SER A 446 -30.09 -3.70 22.18
N SER A 447 -29.53 -3.60 20.97
CA SER A 447 -28.22 -2.99 20.70
C SER A 447 -28.22 -1.46 20.77
N PHE A 448 -29.37 -0.79 20.84
CA PHE A 448 -29.42 0.68 20.88
C PHE A 448 -28.75 1.26 22.13
N GLN A 449 -29.00 0.66 23.31
CA GLN A 449 -28.39 1.12 24.56
C GLN A 449 -26.88 0.83 24.62
N SER A 450 -26.46 -0.33 24.11
CA SER A 450 -25.03 -0.68 24.07
C SER A 450 -24.26 0.20 23.07
N GLU A 451 -24.87 0.56 21.94
CA GLU A 451 -24.30 1.48 20.97
C GLU A 451 -24.15 2.90 21.54
N ILE A 452 -25.15 3.41 22.26
CA ILE A 452 -25.04 4.70 22.97
C ILE A 452 -23.87 4.68 23.97
N GLN A 453 -23.74 3.58 24.73
CA GLN A 453 -22.68 3.46 25.73
C GLN A 453 -21.30 3.37 25.08
N SER A 454 -21.19 2.68 23.94
CA SER A 454 -19.98 2.61 23.12
C SER A 454 -19.57 3.98 22.57
N ILE A 455 -20.53 4.77 22.07
CA ILE A 455 -20.25 6.12 21.58
C ILE A 455 -19.82 7.05 22.73
N ARG A 456 -20.45 6.93 23.91
CA ARG A 456 -20.06 7.72 25.09
C ARG A 456 -18.67 7.37 25.61
N SER A 457 -18.32 6.08 25.67
CA SER A 457 -16.98 5.66 26.09
C SER A 457 -15.91 6.15 25.11
N PHE A 458 -16.19 6.12 23.81
CA PHE A 458 -15.32 6.67 22.77
C PHE A 458 -15.11 8.20 22.93
N LEU A 459 -16.18 8.96 23.16
CA LEU A 459 -16.08 10.42 23.38
C LEU A 459 -15.32 10.76 24.68
N ALA A 460 -15.45 9.93 25.72
CA ALA A 460 -14.67 10.08 26.96
C ALA A 460 -13.18 9.77 26.76
N MET A 461 -12.82 8.75 25.97
CA MET A 461 -11.41 8.44 25.64
C MET A 461 -10.74 9.57 24.85
N GLN A 462 -11.47 10.22 23.93
CA GLN A 462 -10.95 11.38 23.21
C GLN A 462 -10.65 12.59 24.11
N ARG A 463 -11.31 12.73 25.27
CA ARG A 463 -10.96 13.75 26.28
C ARG A 463 -9.65 13.44 27.01
N ILE A 464 -9.40 12.16 27.31
CA ILE A 464 -8.20 11.74 28.06
C ILE A 464 -6.94 11.92 27.19
N ASN A 465 -7.05 11.67 25.89
CA ASN A 465 -5.95 11.88 24.95
C ASN A 465 -5.71 13.35 24.56
N SER A 466 -6.69 14.24 24.74
CA SER A 466 -6.50 15.68 24.49
C SER A 466 -5.96 16.46 25.70
N GLY A 467 -6.03 15.88 26.91
CA GLY A 467 -5.56 16.49 28.16
C GLY A 467 -4.23 15.98 28.71
N SER A 468 -3.58 14.99 28.08
CA SER A 468 -2.33 14.37 28.57
C SER A 468 -1.14 14.63 27.66
N SER A 469 -0.87 15.91 27.39
CA SER A 469 0.48 16.37 27.03
C SER A 469 1.24 16.76 28.29
N SER A 470 1.56 15.76 29.12
CA SER A 470 2.46 15.93 30.27
C SER A 470 3.65 14.97 30.15
N ASN A 471 4.80 15.60 29.89
CA ASN A 471 6.18 15.13 30.10
C ASN A 471 6.34 13.77 30.77
N ALA A 472 6.49 12.72 29.96
CA ALA A 472 7.20 11.52 30.38
C ALA A 472 8.63 11.59 29.83
N ALA A 473 9.57 12.01 30.68
CA ALA A 473 10.99 11.80 30.46
C ALA A 473 11.28 10.30 30.59
N SER A 474 11.04 9.55 29.52
CA SER A 474 11.66 8.23 29.36
C SER A 474 13.13 8.45 28.98
N SER A 475 14.01 7.67 29.61
CA SER A 475 15.46 7.68 29.46
C SER A 475 15.92 7.79 28.00
N ASP A 476 16.60 8.89 27.68
CA ASP A 476 17.04 9.36 26.36
C ASP A 476 18.27 8.61 25.79
N GLU A 477 18.43 7.31 26.08
CA GLU A 477 19.66 6.54 25.81
C GLU A 477 19.60 5.54 24.63
N SER A 478 18.47 5.37 23.92
CA SER A 478 18.36 4.31 22.90
C SER A 478 18.73 4.71 21.46
N ILE A 479 18.73 5.99 21.09
CA ILE A 479 18.97 6.43 19.70
C ILE A 479 20.35 7.07 19.56
N ASN A 480 21.22 6.45 18.76
CA ASN A 480 22.54 6.99 18.46
C ASN A 480 22.42 8.25 17.59
N THR A 481 22.47 9.42 18.22
CA THR A 481 22.35 10.71 17.54
C THR A 481 23.48 11.01 16.55
N HIS A 482 24.59 10.27 16.59
CA HIS A 482 25.73 10.47 15.70
C HIS A 482 25.57 9.85 14.31
N SER A 483 24.66 8.88 14.15
CA SER A 483 24.36 8.27 12.84
C SER A 483 23.29 9.03 12.06
N LEU A 484 22.78 10.14 12.60
CA LEU A 484 21.74 10.97 11.99
C LEU A 484 22.30 12.10 11.10
N VAL A 485 23.61 12.32 11.12
CA VAL A 485 24.29 13.36 10.33
C VAL A 485 25.40 12.76 9.48
N SER A 486 25.69 13.38 8.34
CA SER A 486 26.73 12.86 7.44
C SER A 486 28.14 12.98 8.04
N PRO A 487 29.09 12.13 7.59
CA PRO A 487 30.44 12.07 8.17
C PRO A 487 31.20 13.40 8.15
N ARG A 488 30.96 14.28 7.17
CA ARG A 488 31.55 15.63 7.11
C ARG A 488 31.17 16.48 8.33
N TYR A 489 29.90 16.51 8.71
CA TYR A 489 29.42 17.31 9.84
C TYR A 489 29.75 16.68 11.19
N HIS A 490 29.87 15.36 11.25
CA HIS A 490 30.39 14.65 12.43
C HIS A 490 31.83 15.08 12.78
N LYS A 491 32.70 15.24 11.78
CA LYS A 491 34.10 15.67 11.99
C LYS A 491 34.21 17.15 12.40
N LYS A 492 33.25 17.99 11.99
CA LYS A 492 33.25 19.44 12.25
C LYS A 492 32.78 19.78 13.68
N TYR A 493 31.85 19.00 14.23
CA TYR A 493 31.25 19.26 15.54
C TYR A 493 31.72 18.26 16.61
N LYS A 494 32.43 18.74 17.64
CA LYS A 494 32.75 17.92 18.82
C LYS A 494 31.47 17.52 19.55
N THR A 495 31.45 16.30 20.08
CA THR A 495 30.34 15.56 20.71
C THR A 495 29.40 16.39 21.61
N LYS A 496 29.86 17.48 22.25
CA LYS A 496 29.04 18.33 23.14
C LYS A 496 28.30 19.49 22.46
N GLN A 497 28.71 19.93 21.26
CA GLN A 497 28.08 21.10 20.59
C GLN A 497 26.80 20.75 19.83
N VAL A 498 26.69 19.52 19.31
CA VAL A 498 25.43 18.97 18.80
C VAL A 498 24.40 18.86 19.94
N PHE A 499 24.85 18.50 21.15
CA PHE A 499 24.03 18.50 22.37
C PHE A 499 23.65 19.92 22.84
N GLY A 500 24.51 20.93 22.67
CA GLY A 500 24.15 22.34 22.95
C GLY A 500 23.01 22.85 22.08
N HIS A 501 22.83 22.25 20.89
CA HIS A 501 21.65 22.47 20.06
C HIS A 501 20.44 21.62 20.47
N LYS A 502 20.49 20.62 21.36
CA LYS A 502 19.27 19.99 21.91
C LYS A 502 18.34 21.03 22.56
N ASN A 503 18.89 21.98 23.33
CA ASN A 503 18.10 23.06 23.94
C ASN A 503 17.59 24.11 22.94
N LYS A 504 18.12 24.14 21.70
CA LYS A 504 17.55 24.91 20.59
C LYS A 504 16.62 24.08 19.72
N LEU A 505 16.88 22.79 19.50
CA LEU A 505 16.05 21.83 18.75
C LEU A 505 14.68 21.65 19.42
N VAL A 506 14.64 21.59 20.76
CA VAL A 506 13.38 21.57 21.52
C VAL A 506 12.65 22.92 21.44
N ARG A 507 13.32 24.00 21.03
CA ARG A 507 12.74 25.35 20.94
C ARG A 507 12.14 25.69 19.58
N TRP A 508 12.32 24.81 18.58
CA TRP A 508 11.73 24.93 17.24
C TRP A 508 10.40 24.16 17.11
N PHE A 509 9.95 23.50 18.17
CA PHE A 509 8.65 22.83 18.26
C PHE A 509 7.84 23.35 19.45
#